data_AF-A0A931LL49-F1
#
_entry.id   AF-A0A931LL49-F1
#
_cell.length_a   1.000
_cell.length_b   1.000
_cell.length_c   1.000
_cell.angle_alpha   90.00
_cell.angle_beta   90.00
_cell.angle_gamma   90.00
#
_symmetry.space_group_name_H-M   'P 1'
#
loop_
_entity.id
_entity.type
_entity.pdbx_description
1 polymer ?
#
loop_
_entity_poly.entity_id
_entity_poly.type
_entity_poly.pdbx_seq_one_letter_code
_entity_poly.pdbx_strand_id
1 'polypeptide(L)'
;MKLRLYYDAETIRKAPANEGFDLKAIYLLLKALEKQGVSSELIDTHSMTETELSQVYLYSTAPTQIRKYAVRQVFGSRRRSGWLFGRSVPALLVYEGENAYPTDVYPHNRGGRIITIREYLDTLQCMPTTKEKYAEALQAAKHMDARRAKLGPIKITVSELIHEGRRR
;
A
#
# COMPACT_ATOMS: atom_id res chain seq x y z
N MET A 1 -6.39 -5.85 3.38
CA MET A 1 -5.23 -5.44 2.54
C MET A 1 -4.11 -6.43 2.77
N LYS A 2 -3.40 -6.84 1.71
CA LYS A 2 -2.24 -7.73 1.78
C LYS A 2 -1.03 -7.08 1.11
N LEU A 3 0.13 -7.19 1.73
CA LEU A 3 1.41 -6.69 1.25
C LEU A 3 2.36 -7.87 1.01
N ARG A 4 3.03 -7.88 -0.14
CA ARG A 4 4.08 -8.86 -0.46
C ARG A 4 5.37 -8.15 -0.80
N LEU A 5 6.42 -8.36 -0.02
CA LEU A 5 7.75 -7.79 -0.24
C LEU A 5 8.67 -8.84 -0.84
N TYR A 6 9.08 -8.63 -2.09
CA TYR A 6 10.10 -9.41 -2.79
C TYR A 6 11.45 -8.70 -2.62
N TYR A 7 12.44 -9.41 -2.13
CA TYR A 7 13.77 -8.84 -1.89
C TYR A 7 14.86 -9.91 -2.04
N ASP A 8 16.10 -9.45 -2.16
CA ASP A 8 17.32 -10.26 -2.10
C ASP A 8 18.33 -9.43 -1.31
N ALA A 9 18.59 -9.84 -0.07
CA ALA A 9 19.41 -9.05 0.85
C ALA A 9 20.84 -8.83 0.35
N GLU A 10 21.35 -9.70 -0.53
CA GLU A 10 22.74 -9.66 -0.99
C GLU A 10 22.93 -8.74 -2.20
N THR A 11 21.88 -8.54 -3.01
CA THR A 11 22.02 -7.86 -4.30
C THR A 11 21.47 -6.43 -4.33
N ILE A 12 20.86 -5.96 -3.25
CA ILE A 12 20.33 -4.59 -3.12
C ILE A 12 21.45 -3.57 -3.26
N ARG A 13 21.27 -2.62 -4.19
CA ARG A 13 22.26 -1.56 -4.47
C ARG A 13 21.79 -0.20 -3.96
N LYS A 14 22.70 0.73 -3.77
CA LYS A 14 22.33 2.14 -3.56
C LYS A 14 21.77 2.72 -4.86
N ALA A 15 20.50 3.10 -4.85
CA ALA A 15 19.80 3.73 -5.96
C ALA A 15 18.65 4.60 -5.40
N PRO A 16 18.18 5.62 -6.13
CA PRO A 16 17.01 6.41 -5.71
C PRO A 16 15.77 5.57 -5.40
N ALA A 17 15.58 4.45 -6.10
CA ALA A 17 14.48 3.51 -5.85
C ALA A 17 14.55 2.81 -4.49
N ASN A 18 15.74 2.72 -3.90
CA ASN A 18 16.02 2.02 -2.65
C ASN A 18 16.26 2.99 -1.49
N GLU A 19 15.99 4.28 -1.68
CA GLU A 19 16.19 5.28 -0.64
C GLU A 19 15.30 4.97 0.58
N GLY A 20 15.92 4.97 1.76
CA GLY A 20 15.27 4.58 3.01
C GLY A 20 14.98 3.09 3.16
N PHE A 21 15.44 2.23 2.24
CA PHE A 21 15.30 0.79 2.38
C PHE A 21 16.34 0.21 3.34
N ASP A 22 15.90 -0.16 4.53
CA ASP A 22 16.63 -1.00 5.47
C ASP A 22 15.74 -2.19 5.84
N LEU A 23 16.22 -3.41 5.59
CA LEU A 23 15.40 -4.62 5.73
C LEU A 23 14.83 -4.78 7.14
N LYS A 24 15.63 -4.46 8.18
CA LYS A 24 15.18 -4.56 9.58
C LYS A 24 14.10 -3.53 9.88
N ALA A 25 14.30 -2.27 9.47
CA ALA A 25 13.31 -1.22 9.64
C ALA A 25 12.01 -1.52 8.88
N ILE A 26 12.10 -1.96 7.62
CA ILE A 26 10.95 -2.35 6.81
C ILE A 26 10.20 -3.52 7.45
N TYR A 27 10.91 -4.53 7.95
CA TYR A 27 10.30 -5.64 8.68
C TYR A 27 9.52 -5.16 9.92
N LEU A 28 10.08 -4.25 10.71
CA LEU A 28 9.40 -3.68 11.88
C LEU A 28 8.14 -2.89 11.47
N LEU A 29 8.21 -2.13 10.37
CA LEU A 29 7.05 -1.41 9.84
C LEU A 29 5.94 -2.38 9.41
N LEU A 30 6.27 -3.44 8.68
CA LEU A 30 5.31 -4.46 8.27
C LEU A 30 4.67 -5.17 9.47
N LYS A 31 5.45 -5.50 10.50
CA LYS A 31 4.94 -6.07 11.76
C LYS A 31 4.01 -5.12 12.51
N ALA A 32 4.28 -3.81 12.47
CA ALA A 32 3.37 -2.83 13.04
C ALA A 32 2.04 -2.75 12.26
N LEU A 33 2.09 -2.81 10.93
CA LEU A 33 0.90 -2.84 10.08
C LEU A 33 0.08 -4.14 10.25
N GLU A 34 0.71 -5.26 10.53
CA GLU A 34 0.02 -6.52 10.89
C GLU A 34 -0.88 -6.35 12.11
N LYS A 35 -0.42 -5.61 13.13
CA LYS A 35 -1.24 -5.28 14.31
C LYS A 35 -2.46 -4.42 13.98
N GLN A 36 -2.45 -3.74 12.83
CA GLN A 36 -3.55 -2.92 12.31
C GLN A 36 -4.45 -3.69 11.33
N GLY A 37 -4.23 -5.00 11.13
CA GLY A 37 -5.03 -5.86 10.26
C GLY A 37 -4.56 -5.94 8.81
N VAL A 38 -3.32 -5.52 8.52
CA VAL A 38 -2.69 -5.67 7.21
C VAL A 38 -1.91 -6.98 7.16
N SER A 39 -2.25 -7.91 6.26
CA SER A 39 -1.44 -9.12 6.08
C SER A 39 -0.14 -8.78 5.37
N SER A 40 1.01 -9.22 5.88
CA SER A 40 2.31 -9.02 5.25
C SER A 40 3.03 -10.33 5.00
N GLU A 41 3.75 -10.42 3.88
CA GLU A 41 4.50 -11.60 3.45
C GLU A 41 5.85 -11.15 2.90
N LEU A 42 6.94 -11.75 3.39
CA LEU A 42 8.30 -11.51 2.93
C LEU A 42 8.75 -12.69 2.07
N ILE A 43 9.21 -12.41 0.86
CA ILE A 43 9.60 -13.41 -0.14
C ILE A 43 11.05 -13.14 -0.53
N ASP A 44 11.92 -14.07 -0.13
CA ASP A 44 13.32 -14.06 -0.55
C ASP A 44 13.41 -14.55 -2.00
N THR A 45 13.96 -13.72 -2.87
CA THR A 45 14.11 -14.00 -4.30
C THR A 45 15.46 -14.60 -4.66
N HIS A 46 16.37 -14.76 -3.69
CA HIS A 46 17.67 -15.39 -3.91
C HIS A 46 17.54 -16.82 -4.44
N SER A 47 16.53 -17.57 -3.96
CA SER A 47 16.23 -18.93 -4.39
C SER A 47 15.32 -19.01 -5.63
N MET A 48 14.81 -17.88 -6.12
CA MET A 48 13.92 -17.86 -7.27
C MET A 48 14.70 -17.86 -8.59
N THR A 49 14.20 -18.65 -9.54
CA THR A 49 14.70 -18.65 -10.92
C THR A 49 14.35 -17.33 -11.62
N GLU A 50 15.11 -16.98 -12.66
CA GLU A 50 14.82 -15.79 -13.47
C GLU A 50 13.43 -15.85 -14.11
N THR A 51 12.96 -17.05 -14.47
CA THR A 51 11.65 -17.28 -15.08
C THR A 51 10.53 -16.98 -14.10
N GLU A 52 10.60 -17.50 -12.86
CA GLU A 52 9.61 -17.24 -11.81
C GLU A 52 9.55 -15.74 -11.48
N LEU A 53 10.72 -15.11 -11.31
CA LEU A 53 10.81 -13.69 -11.00
C LEU A 53 10.26 -12.82 -12.14
N SER A 54 10.51 -13.21 -13.40
CA SER A 54 9.96 -12.54 -14.58
C SER A 54 8.44 -12.66 -14.66
N GLN A 55 7.88 -13.82 -14.29
CA GLN A 55 6.44 -14.00 -14.22
C GLN A 55 5.82 -13.10 -13.14
N VAL A 56 6.38 -13.11 -11.92
CA VAL A 56 5.92 -12.22 -10.84
C VAL A 56 5.98 -10.75 -11.28
N TYR A 57 7.08 -10.34 -11.92
CA TYR A 57 7.21 -8.99 -12.45
C TYR A 57 6.10 -8.67 -13.47
N LEU A 58 5.81 -9.57 -14.41
CA LEU A 58 4.75 -9.36 -15.41
C LEU A 58 3.39 -9.10 -14.73
N TYR A 59 3.02 -9.92 -13.74
CA TYR A 59 1.80 -9.73 -12.95
C TYR A 59 1.79 -8.41 -12.17
N SER A 60 2.96 -7.99 -11.66
CA SER A 60 3.10 -6.74 -10.91
C SER A 60 2.83 -5.49 -11.77
N THR A 61 2.97 -5.59 -13.09
CA THR A 61 2.76 -4.41 -13.97
C THR A 61 1.29 -4.10 -14.25
N ALA A 62 0.35 -5.01 -13.96
CA ALA A 62 -1.08 -4.83 -14.21
C ALA A 62 -1.65 -3.47 -13.74
N PRO A 63 -1.43 -3.01 -12.49
CA PRO A 63 -1.95 -1.73 -12.02
C PRO A 63 -1.42 -0.49 -12.77
N THR A 64 -0.31 -0.60 -13.50
CA THR A 64 0.25 0.55 -14.26
C THR A 64 -0.64 1.01 -15.41
N GLN A 65 -1.48 0.12 -15.95
CA GLN A 65 -2.45 0.46 -16.99
C GLN A 65 -3.58 1.36 -16.46
N ILE A 66 -3.92 1.23 -15.18
CA ILE A 66 -5.04 1.93 -14.55
C ILE A 66 -4.56 3.21 -13.85
N ARG A 67 -3.44 3.14 -13.12
CA ARG A 67 -2.99 4.20 -12.20
C ARG A 67 -1.98 5.21 -12.80
N LYS A 68 -1.61 5.05 -14.08
CA LYS A 68 -0.72 5.97 -14.83
C LYS A 68 0.63 6.26 -14.14
N TYR A 69 1.23 5.27 -13.50
CA TYR A 69 2.60 5.35 -12.97
C TYR A 69 3.52 4.36 -13.69
N ALA A 70 4.83 4.62 -13.70
CA ALA A 70 5.82 3.83 -14.41
C ALA A 70 6.66 2.97 -13.44
N VAL A 71 6.52 1.65 -13.54
CA VAL A 71 7.38 0.68 -12.82
C VAL A 71 8.53 0.17 -13.68
N ARG A 72 8.35 0.18 -15.01
CA ARG A 72 9.25 -0.48 -15.96
C ARG A 72 10.68 0.04 -15.91
N GLN A 73 10.83 1.36 -15.76
CA GLN A 73 12.13 2.04 -15.67
C GLN A 73 12.68 2.06 -14.24
N VAL A 74 11.87 1.72 -13.24
CA VAL A 74 12.31 1.59 -11.85
C VAL A 74 12.99 0.23 -11.66
N PHE A 75 12.36 -0.83 -12.18
CA PHE A 75 12.89 -2.20 -12.11
C PHE A 75 13.75 -2.59 -13.31
N GLY A 76 14.23 -1.62 -14.08
CA GLY A 76 15.10 -1.91 -15.21
C GLY A 76 15.22 -0.77 -16.21
N SER A 77 15.50 -1.13 -17.46
CA SER A 77 15.58 -0.18 -18.57
C SER A 77 14.41 -0.36 -19.54
N ARG A 78 14.31 0.56 -20.50
CA ARG A 78 13.31 0.46 -21.58
C ARG A 78 13.47 -0.85 -22.39
N ARG A 79 14.71 -1.30 -22.58
CA ARG A 79 15.07 -2.49 -23.38
C ARG A 79 15.10 -3.79 -22.55
N ARG A 80 15.45 -3.71 -21.27
CA ARG A 80 15.50 -4.84 -20.34
C ARG A 80 14.68 -4.48 -19.10
N SER A 81 13.38 -4.75 -19.14
CA SER A 81 12.45 -4.45 -18.04
C SER A 81 12.45 -5.55 -17.00
N GLY A 82 12.25 -5.20 -15.73
CA GLY A 82 12.04 -6.15 -14.64
C GLY A 82 13.28 -6.87 -14.14
N TRP A 83 14.44 -6.77 -14.80
CA TRP A 83 15.66 -7.49 -14.39
C TRP A 83 16.22 -7.05 -13.02
N LEU A 84 15.82 -5.89 -12.49
CA LEU A 84 16.17 -5.46 -11.14
C LEU A 84 15.11 -5.84 -10.09
N PHE A 85 13.92 -6.25 -10.51
CA PHE A 85 12.77 -6.52 -9.65
C PHE A 85 13.09 -7.60 -8.62
N GLY A 86 12.83 -7.32 -7.34
CA GLY A 86 13.07 -8.26 -6.24
C GLY A 86 14.54 -8.51 -5.92
N ARG A 87 15.47 -8.18 -6.83
CA ARG A 87 16.92 -8.31 -6.64
C ARG A 87 17.55 -7.00 -6.20
N SER A 88 18.23 -6.32 -7.12
CA SER A 88 18.87 -5.04 -6.85
C SER A 88 17.90 -3.92 -6.49
N VAL A 89 16.62 -4.05 -6.83
CA VAL A 89 15.54 -3.17 -6.39
C VAL A 89 14.44 -4.03 -5.77
N PRO A 90 14.24 -4.01 -4.43
CA PRO A 90 13.17 -4.75 -3.78
C PRO A 90 11.82 -4.23 -4.26
N ALA A 91 10.81 -5.09 -4.25
CA ALA A 91 9.47 -4.78 -4.77
C ALA A 91 8.39 -5.10 -3.73
N LEU A 92 7.60 -4.10 -3.38
CA LEU A 92 6.42 -4.25 -2.54
C LEU A 92 5.16 -4.23 -3.41
N LEU A 93 4.40 -5.32 -3.38
CA LEU A 93 3.13 -5.46 -4.08
C LEU A 93 1.99 -5.28 -3.08
N VAL A 94 1.04 -4.43 -3.42
CA VAL A 94 -0.13 -4.11 -2.60
C VAL A 94 -1.35 -4.78 -3.21
N TYR A 95 -2.13 -5.47 -2.39
CA TYR A 95 -3.37 -6.12 -2.78
C TYR A 95 -4.52 -5.62 -1.89
N GLU A 96 -5.60 -5.17 -2.53
CA GLU A 96 -6.87 -4.84 -1.89
C GLU A 96 -7.91 -5.90 -2.22
N GLY A 97 -8.67 -6.34 -1.21
CA GLY A 97 -9.65 -7.41 -1.35
C GLY A 97 -9.02 -8.76 -1.73
N GLU A 98 -9.75 -9.53 -2.54
CA GLU A 98 -9.35 -10.86 -3.03
C GLU A 98 -8.85 -10.82 -4.49
N ASN A 99 -8.40 -9.64 -4.94
CA ASN A 99 -7.95 -9.46 -6.32
C ASN A 99 -6.69 -10.31 -6.62
N ALA A 100 -6.71 -11.00 -7.76
CA ALA A 100 -5.57 -11.79 -8.23
C ALA A 100 -4.35 -10.93 -8.62
N TYR A 101 -4.59 -9.66 -8.96
CA TYR A 101 -3.56 -8.70 -9.37
C TYR A 101 -3.33 -7.66 -8.28
N PRO A 102 -2.08 -7.17 -8.11
CA PRO A 102 -1.83 -6.09 -7.18
C PRO A 102 -2.55 -4.81 -7.62
N THR A 103 -3.03 -4.04 -6.65
CA THR A 103 -3.62 -2.71 -6.88
C THR A 103 -2.56 -1.61 -6.95
N ASP A 104 -1.38 -1.84 -6.38
CA ASP A 104 -0.25 -0.92 -6.44
C ASP A 104 1.09 -1.68 -6.30
N VAL A 105 2.19 -1.05 -6.75
CA VAL A 105 3.55 -1.61 -6.68
C VAL A 105 4.55 -0.51 -6.35
N TYR A 106 5.45 -0.79 -5.41
CA TYR A 106 6.52 0.12 -4.99
C TYR A 106 7.90 -0.56 -5.07
N PRO A 107 8.98 0.18 -5.34
CA PRO A 107 8.98 1.59 -5.73
C PRO A 107 8.37 1.80 -7.13
N HIS A 108 7.80 2.98 -7.37
CA HIS A 108 7.32 3.37 -8.69
C HIS A 108 7.61 4.84 -9.01
N ASN A 109 7.65 5.19 -10.29
CA ASN A 109 7.77 6.58 -10.72
C ASN A 109 6.37 7.17 -11.01
N ARG A 110 6.04 8.25 -10.31
CA ARG A 110 4.82 9.04 -10.50
C ARG A 110 5.22 10.48 -10.80
N GLY A 111 4.97 10.92 -12.04
CA GLY A 111 5.22 12.31 -12.45
C GLY A 111 6.69 12.73 -12.38
N GLY A 112 7.63 11.82 -12.59
CA GLY A 112 9.08 12.09 -12.53
C GLY A 112 9.69 11.88 -11.14
N ARG A 113 8.87 11.71 -10.10
CA ARG A 113 9.33 11.37 -8.74
C ARG A 113 9.19 9.89 -8.48
N ILE A 114 10.21 9.30 -7.86
CA ILE A 114 10.15 7.94 -7.36
C ILE A 114 9.51 7.96 -5.97
N ILE A 115 8.47 7.15 -5.77
CA ILE A 115 7.89 6.87 -4.46
C ILE A 115 8.48 5.54 -3.99
N THR A 116 9.16 5.57 -2.85
CA THR A 116 9.89 4.40 -2.33
C THR A 116 9.00 3.50 -1.49
N ILE A 117 9.47 2.28 -1.21
CA ILE A 117 8.80 1.35 -0.28
C ILE A 117 8.67 2.00 1.10
N ARG A 118 9.73 2.67 1.58
CA ARG A 118 9.74 3.32 2.88
C ARG A 118 8.67 4.40 2.96
N GLU A 119 8.67 5.32 1.99
CA GLU A 119 7.68 6.40 1.92
C GLU A 119 6.25 5.85 1.96
N TYR A 120 5.95 4.81 1.16
CA TYR A 120 4.62 4.21 1.15
C TYR A 120 4.24 3.59 2.50
N LEU A 121 5.12 2.81 3.11
CA LEU A 121 4.83 2.20 4.42
C LEU A 121 4.62 3.24 5.52
N ASP A 122 5.37 4.35 5.50
CA ASP A 122 5.17 5.47 6.43
C ASP A 122 3.78 6.11 6.23
N THR A 123 3.33 6.28 4.99
CA THR A 123 1.96 6.78 4.75
C THR A 123 0.89 5.86 5.32
N LEU A 124 1.08 4.53 5.26
CA LEU A 124 0.14 3.57 5.83
C LEU A 124 0.10 3.64 7.36
N GLN A 125 1.23 3.86 8.02
CA GLN A 125 1.26 4.02 9.48
C GLN A 125 0.54 5.27 9.95
N CYS A 126 0.60 6.34 9.16
CA CYS A 126 -0.10 7.59 9.44
C CYS A 126 -1.57 7.60 8.99
N MET A 127 -2.07 6.57 8.30
CA MET A 127 -3.48 6.52 7.94
C MET A 127 -4.32 6.18 9.18
N PRO A 128 -5.36 6.97 9.50
CA PRO A 128 -6.27 6.62 10.58
C PRO A 128 -6.94 5.28 10.24
N THR A 129 -6.86 4.35 11.18
CA THR A 129 -7.46 3.03 11.09
C THR A 129 -8.96 3.15 10.83
N THR A 130 -9.59 2.10 10.30
CA THR A 130 -11.05 2.07 10.08
C THR A 130 -11.84 2.36 11.38
N LYS A 131 -11.26 2.06 12.55
CA LYS A 131 -11.81 2.41 13.86
C LYS A 131 -11.67 3.91 14.17
N GLU A 132 -10.53 4.50 13.89
CA GLU A 132 -10.29 5.95 14.10
C GLU A 132 -11.13 6.79 13.15
N LYS A 133 -11.18 6.44 11.84
CA LYS A 133 -12.07 7.10 10.88
C LYS A 133 -13.53 7.02 11.30
N TYR A 134 -13.96 5.90 11.87
CA TYR A 134 -15.31 5.74 12.40
C TYR A 134 -15.55 6.62 13.64
N ALA A 135 -14.61 6.65 14.58
CA ALA A 135 -14.70 7.49 15.77
C ALA A 135 -14.76 8.98 15.39
N GLU A 136 -13.97 9.40 14.42
CA GLU A 136 -13.90 10.77 13.90
C GLU A 136 -15.19 11.14 13.15
N ALA A 137 -15.70 10.26 12.28
CA ALA A 137 -17.00 10.44 11.63
C ALA A 137 -18.16 10.49 12.64
N LEU A 138 -18.09 9.69 13.70
CA LEU A 138 -19.08 9.69 14.77
C LEU A 138 -19.01 10.97 15.61
N GLN A 139 -17.81 11.50 15.88
CA GLN A 139 -17.65 12.78 16.56
C GLN A 139 -18.15 13.95 15.71
N ALA A 140 -17.83 13.96 14.41
CA ALA A 140 -18.35 14.95 13.47
C ALA A 140 -19.89 14.89 13.39
N ALA A 141 -20.46 13.69 13.32
CA ALA A 141 -21.90 13.49 13.32
C ALA A 141 -22.56 14.00 14.61
N LYS A 142 -21.99 13.68 15.79
CA LYS A 142 -22.47 14.21 17.09
C LYS A 142 -22.44 15.74 17.13
N HIS A 143 -21.41 16.36 16.59
CA HIS A 143 -21.30 17.82 16.51
C HIS A 143 -22.34 18.43 15.56
N MET A 144 -22.62 17.77 14.43
CA MET A 144 -23.71 18.16 13.53
C MET A 144 -25.09 18.00 14.18
N ASP A 145 -25.32 16.91 14.90
CA ASP A 145 -26.56 16.64 15.62
C ASP A 145 -26.79 17.70 16.73
N ALA A 146 -25.74 18.09 17.46
CA ALA A 146 -25.80 19.17 18.45
C ALA A 146 -26.14 20.54 17.84
N ARG A 147 -25.65 20.84 16.62
CA ARG A 147 -26.04 22.06 15.88
C ARG A 147 -27.50 21.97 15.39
N ARG A 148 -27.94 20.81 14.93
CA ARG A 148 -29.32 20.56 14.47
C ARG A 148 -30.33 20.65 15.60
N ALA A 149 -29.99 20.19 16.81
CA ALA A 149 -30.85 20.29 17.99
C ALA A 149 -31.22 21.75 18.33
N LYS A 150 -30.37 22.72 17.98
CA LYS A 150 -30.65 24.16 18.15
C LYS A 150 -31.61 24.75 17.11
N LEU A 151 -31.89 24.03 16.02
CA LEU A 151 -32.71 24.49 14.89
C LEU A 151 -34.13 23.88 14.86
N GLY A 152 -34.47 23.02 15.83
CA GLY A 152 -35.78 22.36 15.95
C GLY A 152 -35.75 20.86 15.61
N PRO A 153 -36.81 20.10 15.96
CA PRO A 153 -36.77 18.63 15.95
C PRO A 153 -36.84 18.05 14.54
N ILE A 154 -35.79 17.33 14.14
CA ILE A 154 -35.76 16.46 12.96
C ILE A 154 -35.72 15.01 13.46
N LYS A 155 -36.55 14.13 12.87
CA LYS A 155 -36.84 12.77 13.39
C LYS A 155 -35.67 11.77 13.38
N ILE A 156 -34.55 12.06 12.71
CA ILE A 156 -33.42 11.13 12.54
C ILE A 156 -32.11 11.88 12.70
N THR A 157 -31.20 11.34 13.51
CA THR A 157 -29.86 11.91 13.73
C THR A 157 -28.86 11.43 12.67
N VAL A 158 -27.84 12.24 12.38
CA VAL A 158 -26.77 11.87 11.44
C VAL A 158 -25.98 10.67 11.98
N SER A 159 -25.83 10.60 13.31
CA SER A 159 -25.14 9.48 13.96
C SER A 159 -25.90 8.14 13.82
N GLU A 160 -27.23 8.14 13.82
CA GLU A 160 -28.06 6.95 13.55
C GLU A 160 -27.93 6.47 12.08
N LEU A 161 -27.93 7.40 11.12
CA LEU A 161 -27.75 7.08 9.69
C LEU A 161 -26.43 6.37 9.40
N ILE A 162 -25.34 6.79 10.07
CA ILE A 162 -24.02 6.16 9.92
C ILE A 162 -24.00 4.74 10.50
N HIS A 163 -24.75 4.47 11.57
CA HIS A 163 -24.86 3.12 12.14
C HIS A 163 -25.71 2.20 11.24
N GLU A 164 -26.78 2.72 10.64
CA GLU A 164 -27.70 1.94 9.81
C GLU A 164 -27.09 1.56 8.45
N GLY A 165 -26.31 2.45 7.84
CA GLY A 165 -25.66 2.21 6.54
C GLY A 165 -24.60 1.10 6.53
N ARG A 166 -24.14 0.62 7.70
CA ARG A 166 -23.14 -0.45 7.82
C ARG A 166 -23.74 -1.82 8.19
N ARG A 167 -25.05 -1.89 8.48
CA ARG A 167 -25.78 -3.16 8.68
C ARG A 167 -26.28 -3.77 7.37
N ARG A 168 -26.15 -3.06 6.25
CA ARG A 168 -26.41 -3.53 4.89
C ARG A 168 -25.10 -3.87 4.20
#